data_AF-A0A2S9GK29-F1
#
_entry.id   AF-A0A2S9GK29-F1
#
_cell.length_a   1.000
_cell.length_b   1.000
_cell.length_c   1.000
_cell.angle_alpha   90.00
_cell.angle_beta   90.00
_cell.angle_gamma   90.00
#
_symmetry.space_group_name_H-M   'P 1'
#
loop_
_entity.id
_entity.type
_entity.pdbx_description
1 polymer ?
#
loop_
_entity_poly.entity_id
_entity_poly.type
_entity_poly.pdbx_seq_one_letter_code
_entity_poly.pdbx_strand_id
1 'polypeptide(L)'
;LETAWRAVEHSGTAPSALAGTNTGVFVGLATHDYLGMASDELTYPEIEAYMAIGTSNAAAAGRISYRLGLQGPAVAVDTACSSS
;
A
#
# COMPACT_ATOMS: atom_id res chain seq x y z
N LEU A 1 5.42 1.32 -3.79
CA LEU A 1 4.83 2.02 -4.95
C LEU A 1 5.65 1.80 -6.22
N GLU A 2 6.95 2.09 -6.20
CA GLU A 2 7.84 1.94 -7.37
C GLU A 2 7.85 0.52 -7.95
N THR A 3 7.97 -0.50 -7.10
CA THR A 3 7.98 -1.90 -7.55
C THR A 3 6.69 -2.31 -8.27
N ALA A 4 5.53 -1.87 -7.77
CA ALA A 4 4.25 -2.14 -8.42
C ALA A 4 4.16 -1.46 -9.79
N TRP A 5 4.62 -0.21 -9.89
CA TRP A 5 4.69 0.51 -11.17
C TRP A 5 5.61 -0.20 -12.18
N ARG A 6 6.83 -0.52 -11.76
CA ARG A 6 7.81 -1.23 -12.60
C ARG A 6 7.34 -2.62 -13.01
N ALA A 7 6.59 -3.32 -12.15
CA ALA A 7 6.02 -4.62 -12.48
C ALA A 7 4.99 -4.51 -13.62
N VAL A 8 4.16 -3.47 -13.61
CA VAL A 8 3.23 -3.18 -14.71
C VAL A 8 3.99 -2.87 -15.99
N GLU A 9 4.99 -1.99 -15.95
CA GLU A 9 5.82 -1.67 -17.12
C GLU A 9 6.56 -2.90 -17.67
N HIS A 10 7.10 -3.74 -16.78
CA HIS A 10 7.79 -4.97 -17.14
C HIS A 10 6.87 -5.99 -17.83
N SER A 11 5.56 -5.93 -17.57
CA SER A 11 4.57 -6.74 -18.30
C SER A 11 4.33 -6.29 -19.74
N GLY A 12 4.96 -5.19 -20.18
CA GLY A 12 4.68 -4.54 -21.48
C GLY A 12 3.38 -3.72 -21.49
N THR A 13 2.74 -3.55 -20.33
CA THR A 13 1.51 -2.78 -20.18
C THR A 13 1.83 -1.36 -19.72
N ALA A 14 1.30 -0.35 -20.41
CA ALA A 14 1.38 1.03 -19.91
C ALA A 14 0.50 1.15 -18.66
N PRO A 15 0.99 1.71 -17.53
CA PRO A 15 0.17 1.90 -16.32
C PRO A 15 -1.14 2.65 -16.57
N SER A 16 -1.15 3.61 -17.50
CA SER A 16 -2.36 4.33 -17.93
C SER A 16 -3.42 3.44 -18.57
N ALA A 17 -3.04 2.30 -19.15
CA ALA A 17 -3.98 1.33 -19.73
C ALA A 17 -4.76 0.54 -18.67
N LEU A 18 -4.28 0.51 -17.42
CA LEU A 18 -4.98 -0.11 -16.29
C LEU A 18 -5.83 0.89 -15.49
N ALA A 19 -5.69 2.19 -15.73
CA ALA A 19 -6.47 3.19 -15.02
C ALA A 19 -7.97 3.04 -15.36
N GLY A 20 -8.82 3.04 -14.33
CA GLY A 20 -10.27 2.89 -14.45
C GLY A 20 -10.76 1.44 -14.61
N THR A 21 -9.86 0.45 -14.72
CA THR A 21 -10.27 -0.96 -14.82
C THR A 21 -10.65 -1.53 -13.45
N ASN A 22 -11.38 -2.65 -13.45
CA ASN A 22 -11.70 -3.41 -12.24
C ASN A 22 -10.53 -4.30 -11.74
N THR A 23 -9.28 -3.88 -11.98
CA THR A 23 -8.09 -4.61 -11.51
C THR A 23 -7.95 -4.46 -10.00
N GLY A 24 -7.71 -5.56 -9.28
CA GLY A 24 -7.51 -5.56 -7.83
C GLY A 24 -6.03 -5.49 -7.42
N VAL A 25 -5.80 -5.11 -6.16
CA VAL A 25 -4.50 -5.09 -5.49
C VAL A 25 -4.62 -5.87 -4.19
N PHE A 26 -3.79 -6.89 -4.03
CA PHE A 26 -3.69 -7.71 -2.83
C PHE A 26 -2.25 -7.65 -2.33
N VAL A 27 -2.03 -7.26 -1.07
CA VAL A 27 -0.69 -7.12 -0.48
C VAL A 27 -0.61 -7.93 0.80
N GLY A 28 0.34 -8.87 0.86
CA GLY A 28 0.66 -9.61 2.08
C GLY A 28 1.57 -8.78 3.01
N LEU A 29 1.12 -8.51 4.25
CA LEU A 29 1.84 -7.69 5.23
C LEU A 29 1.51 -8.17 6.65
N ALA A 30 2.53 -8.40 7.49
CA ALA A 30 2.34 -8.92 8.85
C ALA A 30 2.75 -7.95 9.96
N THR A 31 3.54 -6.91 9.67
CA THR A 31 4.10 -6.03 10.71
C THR A 31 3.78 -4.56 10.47
N HIS A 32 3.85 -3.77 11.54
CA HIS A 32 3.67 -2.32 11.55
C HIS A 32 4.89 -1.63 12.19
N ASP A 33 6.08 -2.19 11.96
CA ASP A 33 7.29 -1.82 12.70
C ASP A 33 7.61 -0.33 12.60
N TYR A 34 7.40 0.25 11.41
CA TYR A 34 7.63 1.67 11.19
C TYR A 34 6.69 2.57 12.00
N LEU A 35 5.43 2.17 12.20
CA LEU A 35 4.52 2.90 13.07
C LEU A 35 5.01 2.84 14.52
N GLY A 36 5.44 1.66 14.99
CA GLY A 36 5.99 1.49 16.34
C GLY A 36 7.23 2.36 16.57
N MET A 37 8.20 2.30 15.65
CA MET A 37 9.41 3.13 15.71
C MET A 37 9.10 4.63 15.68
N ALA A 38 8.17 5.06 14.82
CA ALA A 38 7.77 6.46 14.77
C ALA A 38 7.04 6.89 16.05
N SER A 39 6.17 6.05 16.61
CA SER A 39 5.45 6.38 17.85
C SER A 39 6.34 6.43 19.08
N ASP A 40 7.43 5.66 19.12
CA ASP A 40 8.36 5.63 20.26
C ASP A 40 9.21 6.91 20.36
N GLU A 41 9.49 7.55 19.22
CA GLU A 41 10.30 8.77 19.15
C GLU A 41 9.47 10.06 19.29
N LEU A 42 8.15 9.99 19.12
CA LEU A 42 7.27 11.17 19.06
C LEU A 42 6.51 11.40 20.37
N THR A 43 6.46 12.67 20.79
CA THR A 43 5.54 13.12 21.83
C THR A 43 4.15 13.38 21.26
N TYR A 44 3.12 13.40 22.11
CA TYR A 44 1.72 13.58 21.68
C TYR A 44 1.49 14.80 20.76
N PRO A 45 2.10 15.99 20.99
CA PRO A 45 1.98 17.14 20.10
C PRO A 45 2.65 16.98 18.73
N GLU A 46 3.60 16.06 18.59
CA GLU A 46 4.35 15.81 17.35
C GLU A 46 3.66 14.76 16.46
N ILE A 47 2.59 14.13 16.95
CA ILE A 47 1.80 13.17 16.19
C ILE A 47 0.97 13.91 15.14
N GLU A 48 1.35 13.78 13.87
CA GLU A 48 0.62 14.35 12.74
C GLU A 48 -0.51 13.45 12.24
N ALA A 49 -1.59 14.06 11.73
CA ALA A 49 -2.75 13.34 11.19
C ALA A 49 -2.39 12.40 10.02
N TYR A 50 -1.36 12.73 9.24
CA TYR A 50 -0.94 11.93 8.09
C TYR A 50 -0.15 10.67 8.46
N MET A 51 0.34 10.56 9.70
CA MET A 51 1.04 9.35 10.14
C MET A 51 0.13 8.12 10.03
N ALA A 52 -1.12 8.22 10.47
CA ALA A 52 -2.05 7.10 10.46
C ALA A 52 -2.27 6.53 9.05
N ILE A 53 -2.46 7.39 8.05
CA ILE A 53 -2.63 6.95 6.65
C ILE A 53 -1.30 6.63 5.96
N GLY A 54 -0.18 7.12 6.49
CA GLY A 54 1.16 6.85 5.99
C GLY A 54 1.68 5.47 6.38
N THR A 55 1.23 4.94 7.53
CA THR A 55 1.75 3.70 8.13
C THR A 55 0.74 2.57 8.26
N SER A 56 -0.55 2.84 8.01
CA SER A 56 -1.60 1.80 8.00
C SER A 56 -1.33 0.71 6.95
N ASN A 57 -1.49 -0.56 7.32
CA ASN A 57 -1.41 -1.68 6.37
C ASN A 57 -2.45 -1.57 5.24
N ALA A 58 -3.65 -1.06 5.53
CA ALA A 58 -4.67 -0.85 4.50
C ALA A 58 -4.21 0.17 3.43
N ALA A 59 -3.42 1.16 3.84
CA ALA A 59 -2.88 2.15 2.91
C ALA A 59 -1.84 1.57 1.95
N ALA A 60 -1.21 0.43 2.25
CA ALA A 60 -0.26 -0.19 1.33
C ALA A 60 -0.93 -0.62 0.01
N ALA A 61 -2.02 -1.40 0.10
CA ALA A 61 -2.83 -1.78 -1.07
C ALA A 61 -3.55 -0.56 -1.67
N GLY A 62 -4.15 0.27 -0.82
CA GLY A 62 -4.90 1.46 -1.25
C GLY A 62 -4.06 2.46 -2.03
N ARG A 63 -2.81 2.73 -1.63
CA ARG A 63 -1.94 3.68 -2.32
C ARG A 63 -1.42 3.15 -3.66
N ILE A 64 -1.24 1.84 -3.82
CA ILE A 64 -0.93 1.23 -5.12
C ILE A 64 -2.14 1.39 -6.05
N SER A 65 -3.33 1.02 -5.57
CA SER A 65 -4.59 1.16 -6.31
C SER A 65 -4.81 2.61 -6.74
N TYR A 66 -4.72 3.55 -5.81
CA TYR A 66 -4.84 5.00 -6.07
C TYR A 66 -3.81 5.49 -7.10
N ARG A 67 -2.53 5.11 -6.95
CA ARG A 67 -1.47 5.60 -7.84
C ARG A 67 -1.61 5.10 -9.28
N LEU A 68 -2.10 3.88 -9.47
CA LEU A 68 -2.32 3.24 -10.77
C LEU A 68 -3.73 3.49 -11.33
N GLY A 69 -4.63 4.10 -10.56
CA GLY A 69 -6.00 4.40 -10.96
C GLY A 69 -6.93 3.18 -10.99
N LEU A 70 -6.61 2.11 -10.25
CA LEU A 70 -7.34 0.84 -10.28
C LEU A 70 -8.65 0.96 -9.47
N GLN A 71 -9.73 0.34 -9.94
CA GLN A 71 -11.07 0.42 -9.33
C GLN A 71 -11.58 -0.90 -8.75
N GLY A 72 -10.76 -1.96 -8.80
CA GLY A 72 -11.06 -3.23 -8.15
C GLY A 72 -10.73 -3.26 -6.64
N PRO A 73 -10.85 -4.44 -5.99
CA PRO A 73 -10.55 -4.59 -4.57
C PRO A 73 -9.12 -4.16 -4.20
N ALA A 74 -8.94 -3.46 -3.08
CA ALA A 74 -7.63 -3.12 -2.52
C ALA A 74 -7.53 -3.67 -1.09
N VAL A 75 -6.81 -4.78 -0.93
CA VAL A 75 -6.84 -5.60 0.30
C VAL A 75 -5.42 -5.84 0.82
N ALA A 76 -5.23 -5.58 2.11
CA ALA A 76 -4.08 -6.07 2.86
C ALA A 76 -4.46 -7.41 3.51
N VAL A 77 -3.59 -8.42 3.40
CA VAL A 77 -3.80 -9.78 3.92
C VAL A 77 -2.67 -10.11 4.90
N ASP A 78 -3.05 -10.65 6.05
CA ASP A 78 -2.11 -11.21 7.02
C ASP A 78 -2.53 -12.64 7.38
N THR A 79 -1.76 -13.60 6.88
CA THR A 79 -1.81 -14.99 7.29
C THR A 79 -0.40 -15.45 7.72
N ALA A 80 0.36 -14.55 8.34
CA ALA A 80 1.77 -14.73 8.65
C ALA A 80 2.60 -15.09 7.39
N CYS A 81 3.39 -16.16 7.44
CA CYS A 81 4.35 -16.53 6.40
C CYS A 81 3.73 -16.85 5.03
N SER A 82 2.43 -17.12 4.95
CA SER A 82 1.72 -17.46 3.70
C SER A 82 0.98 -16.28 3.05
N SER A 83 1.25 -15.05 3.49
CA SER A 83 0.53 -13.86 3.03
C SER A 83 0.78 -13.49 1.55
N SER A 84 1.85 -14.00 0.92
CA SER A 84 2.27 -13.68 -0.46
C SER A 84 2.80 -14.87 -1.22
#